data_AF-U6D7B8-F1
#
_entry.id   AF-U6D7B8-F1
#
_cell.length_a   1.000
_cell.length_b   1.000
_cell.length_c   1.000
_cell.angle_alpha   90.00
_cell.angle_beta   90.00
_cell.angle_gamma   90.00
#
_symmetry.space_group_name_H-M   'P 1'
#
loop_
_entity.id
_entity.type
_entity.pdbx_description
1 polymer ?
#
loop_
_entity_poly.entity_id
_entity_poly.type
_entity_poly.pdbx_seq_one_letter_code
_entity_poly.pdbx_strand_id
1 'polypeptide(L)'
;NFLSSINEDIDPRRTAVTTPKGETRQLVKDGFLVEVSESSRKLRHVFLFTDVLLCAKLKKTSAGKHQQYDCKWYIPLADLVFPSPEESEASPQVHPFPDHELEDMKMKISALKSEIQKEKANKGQSRAIERLKKKMFENEFLLLLNSPTIPFRIHNRNGKSYLFLLSSDYERSEWREAIQKLQKKDLQAFVLSSVELQVLTGSCFKLRTVHNIPVTSNKDDDESPGLYGFLHVIVHSAKGFKQSANLYCTLEVDSFGYFVSKAKTRVFRDTTEPKWDEEFEIE
;
A
#
# COMPACT_ATOMS: atom_id res chain seq x y z
N ASN A 1 -17.04 -4.91 17.82
CA ASN A 1 -16.07 -5.67 17.02
C ASN A 1 -15.29 -4.71 16.14
N PHE A 2 -14.13 -4.24 16.64
CA PHE A 2 -13.25 -3.29 15.92
C PHE A 2 -12.64 -3.87 14.64
N LEU A 3 -12.61 -5.21 14.52
CA LEU A 3 -12.03 -5.94 13.39
C LEU A 3 -13.04 -6.36 12.31
N SER A 4 -14.35 -6.14 12.50
CA SER A 4 -15.35 -6.63 11.54
C SER A 4 -15.43 -5.82 10.24
N SER A 5 -14.89 -4.59 10.22
CA SER A 5 -14.84 -3.74 9.03
C SER A 5 -13.62 -4.01 8.12
N ILE A 6 -12.65 -4.79 8.58
CA ILE A 6 -11.44 -5.12 7.81
C ILE A 6 -11.67 -6.35 6.91
N ASN A 7 -12.70 -7.16 7.24
CA ASN A 7 -13.07 -8.38 6.52
C ASN A 7 -14.30 -8.22 5.62
N GLU A 8 -14.63 -7.01 5.15
CA GLU A 8 -15.71 -6.89 4.17
C GLU A 8 -15.31 -7.57 2.86
N ASP A 9 -15.93 -8.74 2.60
CA ASP A 9 -15.89 -9.44 1.33
C ASP A 9 -16.13 -8.46 0.18
N ILE A 10 -15.22 -8.48 -0.79
CA ILE A 10 -15.23 -7.62 -1.96
C ILE A 10 -16.56 -7.83 -2.72
N ASP A 11 -17.44 -6.82 -2.73
CA ASP A 11 -18.71 -6.84 -3.45
C ASP A 11 -18.49 -7.25 -4.93
N PRO A 12 -19.14 -8.32 -5.42
CA PRO A 12 -18.98 -8.83 -6.78
C PRO A 12 -19.49 -7.88 -7.89
N ARG A 13 -20.08 -6.72 -7.54
CA ARG A 13 -20.53 -5.70 -8.49
C ARG A 13 -19.42 -4.80 -9.06
N ARG A 14 -18.13 -5.13 -8.86
CA ARG A 14 -17.03 -4.36 -9.44
C ARG A 14 -17.09 -4.37 -10.97
N THR A 15 -17.18 -3.17 -11.53
CA THR A 15 -17.25 -2.89 -12.97
C THR A 15 -16.10 -3.60 -13.71
N ALA A 16 -16.42 -4.32 -14.77
CA ALA A 16 -15.44 -5.01 -15.60
C ALA A 16 -15.00 -4.13 -16.78
N VAL A 17 -13.81 -4.40 -17.33
CA VAL A 17 -13.38 -3.88 -18.64
C VAL A 17 -13.32 -5.02 -19.63
N THR A 18 -13.92 -4.83 -20.80
CA THR A 18 -13.82 -5.77 -21.91
C THR A 18 -12.81 -5.23 -22.91
N THR A 19 -11.77 -6.01 -23.21
CA THR A 19 -10.77 -5.63 -24.22
C THR A 19 -11.34 -5.83 -25.63
N PRO A 20 -10.72 -5.26 -26.69
CA PRO A 20 -11.17 -5.45 -28.07
C PRO A 20 -11.35 -6.90 -28.54
N LYS A 21 -10.69 -7.88 -27.90
CA LYS A 21 -10.87 -9.31 -28.19
C LYS A 21 -12.03 -9.98 -27.43
N GLY A 22 -12.82 -9.21 -26.67
CA GLY A 22 -13.95 -9.74 -25.89
C GLY A 22 -13.57 -10.31 -24.53
N GLU A 23 -12.30 -10.22 -24.12
CA GLU A 23 -11.85 -10.70 -22.81
C GLU A 23 -12.29 -9.72 -21.71
N THR A 24 -13.16 -10.17 -20.81
CA THR A 24 -13.64 -9.41 -19.68
C THR A 24 -12.70 -9.56 -18.49
N ARG A 25 -12.14 -8.44 -18.01
CA ARG A 25 -11.26 -8.36 -16.85
C ARG A 25 -11.92 -7.55 -15.75
N GLN A 26 -12.05 -8.13 -14.57
CA GLN A 26 -12.57 -7.45 -13.39
C GLN A 26 -11.44 -7.00 -12.48
N LEU A 27 -11.53 -5.78 -11.95
CA LEU A 27 -10.57 -5.29 -10.97
C LEU A 27 -10.87 -5.92 -9.61
N VAL A 28 -9.89 -6.62 -9.04
CA VAL A 28 -10.00 -7.32 -7.75
C VAL A 28 -9.43 -6.47 -6.63
N LYS A 29 -8.25 -5.88 -6.83
CA LYS A 29 -7.57 -5.03 -5.84
C LYS A 29 -6.77 -3.95 -6.56
N ASP A 30 -6.70 -2.75 -5.99
CA ASP A 30 -5.80 -1.70 -6.44
C ASP A 30 -5.23 -0.96 -5.24
N GLY A 31 -4.04 -0.39 -5.41
CA GLY A 31 -3.38 0.37 -4.36
C GLY A 31 -2.10 1.05 -4.80
N PHE A 32 -1.73 2.11 -4.09
CA PHE A 32 -0.47 2.81 -4.31
C PHE A 32 0.67 2.08 -3.58
N LEU A 33 1.65 1.60 -4.33
CA LEU A 33 2.83 0.91 -3.81
C LEU A 33 4.11 1.61 -4.23
N VAL A 34 5.18 1.42 -3.46
CA VAL A 34 6.51 1.95 -3.75
C VAL A 34 7.31 0.91 -4.53
N GLU A 35 7.50 1.12 -5.82
CA GLU A 35 8.39 0.30 -6.65
C GLU A 35 9.84 0.78 -6.47
N VAL A 36 10.77 -0.16 -6.29
CA VAL A 36 12.22 0.11 -6.36
C VAL A 36 12.70 -0.25 -7.76
N SER A 37 13.10 0.76 -8.53
CA SER A 37 13.53 0.63 -9.92
C SER A 37 14.73 1.53 -10.17
N GLU A 38 15.80 0.99 -10.76
CA GLU A 38 17.03 1.74 -11.08
C GLU A 38 17.58 2.49 -9.84
N SER A 39 17.64 1.81 -8.69
CA SER A 39 18.06 2.39 -7.39
C SER A 39 17.21 3.56 -6.86
N SER A 40 16.03 3.81 -7.43
CA SER A 40 15.13 4.88 -7.00
C SER A 40 13.75 4.34 -6.61
N ARG A 41 13.14 4.99 -5.62
CA ARG A 41 11.77 4.71 -5.20
C ARG A 41 10.79 5.46 -6.10
N LYS A 42 9.80 4.76 -6.65
CA LYS A 42 8.80 5.32 -7.56
C LYS A 42 7.41 4.92 -7.07
N LEU A 43 6.56 5.90 -6.79
CA LEU A 43 5.16 5.63 -6.47
C LEU A 43 4.42 5.12 -7.71
N ARG A 44 3.75 3.96 -7.57
CA ARG A 44 2.97 3.30 -8.61
C ARG A 44 1.57 3.03 -8.11
N HIS A 45 0.59 3.12 -8.99
CA HIS A 45 -0.70 2.52 -8.75
C HIS A 45 -0.69 1.14 -9.38
N VAL A 46 -0.83 0.12 -8.55
CA VAL A 46 -0.85 -1.29 -8.97
C VAL A 46 -2.29 -1.76 -9.00
N PHE A 47 -2.67 -2.45 -10.07
CA PHE A 47 -4.01 -2.96 -10.32
C PHE A 47 -3.94 -4.47 -10.53
N LEU A 48 -4.60 -5.21 -9.64
CA LEU A 48 -4.80 -6.65 -9.77
C LEU A 48 -6.16 -6.89 -10.43
N PHE A 49 -6.13 -7.30 -11.69
CA PHE A 49 -7.29 -7.83 -12.38
C PHE A 49 -7.35 -9.35 -12.20
N THR A 50 -8.45 -9.94 -12.65
CA THR A 50 -8.71 -11.39 -12.59
C THR A 50 -7.61 -12.28 -13.17
N ASP A 51 -6.84 -11.78 -14.14
CA ASP A 51 -5.84 -12.54 -14.91
C ASP A 51 -4.54 -11.76 -15.16
N VAL A 52 -4.43 -10.50 -14.74
CA VAL A 52 -3.24 -9.66 -14.95
C VAL A 52 -2.96 -8.73 -13.78
N LEU A 53 -1.69 -8.59 -13.42
CA LEU A 53 -1.19 -7.51 -12.57
C LEU A 53 -0.64 -6.38 -13.44
N LEU A 54 -1.20 -5.18 -13.33
CA LEU A 54 -0.80 -3.99 -14.08
C LEU A 54 -0.17 -2.97 -13.13
N CYS A 55 1.03 -2.51 -13.47
CA CYS A 55 1.70 -1.42 -12.76
C CYS A 55 1.65 -0.15 -13.60
N ALA A 56 1.13 0.93 -13.03
CA ALA A 56 0.98 2.19 -13.73
C ALA A 56 1.48 3.41 -12.93
N LYS A 57 1.84 4.46 -13.63
CA LYS A 57 2.15 5.78 -13.08
C LYS A 57 0.96 6.72 -13.32
N LEU A 58 0.43 7.33 -12.25
CA LEU A 58 -0.55 8.41 -12.39
C LEU A 58 0.15 9.66 -12.94
N LYS A 59 -0.29 10.17 -14.09
CA LYS A 59 0.21 11.44 -14.64
C LYS A 59 -0.46 12.61 -13.93
N LYS A 60 0.35 13.56 -13.43
CA LYS A 60 -0.16 14.88 -13.02
C LYS A 60 -0.61 15.60 -14.28
N THR A 61 -1.90 15.88 -14.42
CA THR A 61 -2.42 16.66 -15.54
C THR A 61 -2.51 18.13 -15.18
N SER A 62 -2.30 18.99 -16.19
CA SER A 62 -2.61 20.42 -16.10
C SER A 62 -4.13 20.63 -15.92
N ALA A 63 -4.51 21.73 -15.28
CA ALA A 63 -5.90 22.07 -14.99
C ALA A 63 -6.79 21.91 -16.24
N GLY A 64 -7.89 21.17 -16.11
CA GLY A 64 -8.87 20.94 -17.19
C GLY A 64 -8.75 19.61 -17.94
N LYS A 65 -7.68 18.81 -17.74
CA LYS A 65 -7.58 17.45 -18.31
C LYS A 65 -7.80 16.37 -17.25
N HIS A 66 -8.59 15.36 -17.59
CA HIS A 66 -8.76 14.16 -16.76
C HIS A 66 -7.40 13.49 -16.49
N GLN A 67 -7.13 13.19 -15.23
CA GLN A 67 -5.96 12.41 -14.82
C GLN A 67 -5.91 11.09 -15.60
N GLN A 68 -4.71 10.68 -16.01
CA GLN A 68 -4.50 9.50 -16.83
C GLN A 68 -3.37 8.64 -16.26
N TYR A 69 -3.48 7.33 -16.44
CA TYR A 69 -2.42 6.38 -16.11
C TYR A 69 -1.49 6.13 -17.31
N ASP A 70 -0.21 5.97 -17.01
CA ASP A 70 0.83 5.47 -17.91
C ASP A 70 1.17 4.04 -17.48
N CYS A 71 0.93 3.04 -18.33
CA CYS A 71 1.39 1.69 -18.02
C CYS A 71 2.92 1.66 -17.99
N LYS A 72 3.49 1.06 -16.93
CA LYS A 72 4.93 0.80 -16.82
C LYS A 72 5.28 -0.62 -17.17
N TRP A 73 4.47 -1.57 -16.73
CA TRP A 73 4.56 -2.97 -17.10
C TRP A 73 3.27 -3.68 -16.67
N TYR A 74 3.07 -4.87 -17.21
CA TYR A 74 2.05 -5.80 -16.76
C TYR A 74 2.62 -7.22 -16.72
N ILE A 75 2.02 -8.09 -15.92
CA ILE A 75 2.35 -9.51 -15.83
C ILE A 75 1.04 -10.30 -15.85
N PRO A 76 0.78 -11.14 -16.88
CA PRO A 76 -0.28 -12.14 -16.81
C PRO A 76 -0.07 -13.00 -15.56
N LEU A 77 -1.12 -13.26 -14.78
CA LEU A 77 -0.97 -14.00 -13.52
C LEU A 77 -0.51 -15.45 -13.75
N ALA A 78 -0.73 -16.02 -14.94
CA ALA A 78 -0.16 -17.31 -15.34
C ALA A 78 1.38 -17.30 -15.40
N ASP A 79 1.98 -16.12 -15.60
CA ASP A 79 3.43 -15.91 -15.71
C ASP A 79 4.04 -15.24 -14.47
N LEU A 80 3.22 -14.87 -13.49
CA LEU A 80 3.67 -14.27 -12.23
C LEU A 80 4.15 -15.37 -11.28
N VAL A 81 5.37 -15.26 -10.79
CA VAL A 81 5.96 -16.20 -9.84
C VAL A 81 6.46 -15.43 -8.61
N PHE A 82 6.26 -16.00 -7.43
CA PHE A 82 6.90 -15.50 -6.22
C PHE A 82 8.28 -16.16 -6.05
N PRO A 83 9.32 -15.40 -5.67
CA PRO A 83 10.64 -15.97 -5.42
C PRO A 83 10.58 -17.08 -4.38
N SER A 84 11.49 -18.05 -4.50
CA SER A 84 11.67 -19.07 -3.48
C SER A 84 12.11 -18.44 -2.14
N PRO A 85 12.00 -19.16 -1.02
CA PRO A 85 12.54 -18.68 0.26
C PRO A 85 14.03 -18.31 0.17
N GLU A 86 14.83 -19.09 -0.56
CA GLU A 86 16.27 -18.88 -0.77
C GLU A 86 16.54 -17.58 -1.56
N GLU A 87 15.75 -17.32 -2.61
CA GLU A 87 15.84 -16.08 -3.40
C GLU A 87 15.29 -14.86 -2.66
N SER A 88 14.38 -15.05 -1.69
CA SER A 88 13.88 -13.96 -0.85
C SER A 88 14.97 -13.38 0.05
N GLU A 89 15.86 -14.22 0.58
CA GLU A 89 16.96 -13.80 1.45
C GLU A 89 18.05 -13.03 0.70
N ALA A 90 18.29 -13.36 -0.57
CA ALA A 90 19.17 -12.61 -1.47
C ALA A 90 18.53 -11.26 -1.88
N SER A 91 18.42 -10.32 -0.95
CA SER A 91 17.87 -8.99 -1.24
C SER A 91 18.89 -8.11 -1.95
N PRO A 92 18.49 -7.38 -3.01
CA PRO A 92 19.17 -6.13 -3.32
C PRO A 92 19.20 -5.31 -2.03
N GLN A 93 20.36 -4.77 -1.64
CA GLN A 93 20.46 -3.83 -0.52
C GLN A 93 19.65 -2.58 -0.87
N VAL A 94 18.35 -2.60 -0.56
CA VAL A 94 17.57 -1.37 -0.51
C VAL A 94 18.08 -0.64 0.72
N HIS A 95 18.89 0.39 0.52
CA HIS A 95 19.32 1.23 1.63
C HIS A 95 18.06 1.79 2.32
N PRO A 96 17.88 1.49 3.61
CA PRO A 96 16.81 2.10 4.38
C PRO A 96 16.98 3.62 4.32
N PHE A 97 15.85 4.32 4.21
CA PHE A 97 15.89 5.78 4.37
C PHE A 97 16.19 6.08 5.85
N PRO A 98 17.05 7.06 6.19
CA PRO A 98 17.43 7.28 7.58
C PRO A 98 16.23 7.66 8.46
N ASP A 99 16.08 7.00 9.61
CA ASP A 99 14.93 7.18 10.51
C ASP A 99 14.80 8.63 10.99
N HIS A 100 15.91 9.31 11.30
CA HIS A 100 15.89 10.71 11.73
C HIS A 100 15.32 11.65 10.66
N GLU A 101 15.56 11.37 9.37
CA GLU A 101 14.97 12.16 8.28
C GLU A 101 13.46 11.90 8.14
N LEU A 102 13.00 10.67 8.41
CA LEU A 102 11.57 10.35 8.47
C LEU A 102 10.89 11.11 9.61
N GLU A 103 11.52 11.15 10.80
CA GLU A 103 11.01 11.92 11.94
C GLU A 103 11.00 13.43 11.66
N ASP A 104 12.02 13.98 11.01
CA ASP A 104 12.05 15.38 10.57
C ASP A 104 10.88 15.70 9.63
N MET A 105 10.53 14.79 8.70
CA MET A 105 9.36 14.96 7.84
C MET A 105 8.06 14.94 8.64
N LYS A 106 7.90 14.05 9.61
CA LYS A 106 6.71 14.00 10.49
C LYS A 106 6.56 15.28 11.31
N MET A 107 7.66 15.79 11.90
CA MET A 107 7.67 17.06 12.62
C MET A 107 7.25 18.22 11.72
N LYS A 108 7.77 18.28 10.49
CA LYS A 108 7.38 19.30 9.49
C LYS A 108 5.89 19.20 9.13
N ILE A 109 5.36 17.99 8.91
CA ILE A 109 3.94 17.78 8.61
C ILE A 109 3.08 18.26 9.78
N SER A 110 3.42 17.91 11.02
CA SER A 110 2.72 18.34 12.22
C SER A 110 2.71 19.87 12.38
N ALA A 111 3.87 20.51 12.20
CA ALA A 111 4.01 21.96 12.25
C ALA A 111 3.15 22.65 11.19
N LEU A 112 3.21 22.17 9.94
CA LEU A 112 2.40 22.70 8.84
C LEU A 112 0.90 22.53 9.09
N LYS A 113 0.48 21.39 9.66
CA LYS A 113 -0.93 21.14 10.02
C LYS A 113 -1.42 22.14 11.08
N SER A 114 -0.60 22.42 12.11
CA SER A 114 -0.92 23.44 13.11
C SER A 114 -0.99 24.84 12.51
N GLU A 115 -0.06 25.20 11.63
CA GLU A 115 -0.05 26.50 10.94
C GLU A 115 -1.30 26.70 10.06
N ILE A 116 -1.71 25.65 9.33
CA ILE A 116 -2.95 25.66 8.53
C ILE A 116 -4.17 25.89 9.43
N GLN A 117 -4.26 25.21 10.58
CA GLN A 117 -5.38 25.38 11.51
C GLN A 117 -5.42 26.81 12.08
N LYS A 118 -4.27 27.36 12.49
CA LYS A 118 -4.16 28.74 12.97
C LYS A 118 -4.55 29.77 11.91
N GLU A 119 -4.06 29.61 10.67
CA GLU A 119 -4.39 30.55 9.59
C GLU A 119 -5.87 30.47 9.18
N LYS A 120 -6.47 29.26 9.20
CA LYS A 120 -7.92 29.10 8.98
C LYS A 120 -8.75 29.83 10.03
N ALA A 121 -8.37 29.72 11.31
CA ALA A 121 -9.06 30.42 12.40
C ALA A 121 -8.97 31.94 12.28
N ASN A 122 -7.85 32.46 11.75
CA ASN A 122 -7.62 33.90 11.62
C ASN A 122 -8.21 34.55 10.36
N LYS A 123 -8.13 33.88 9.20
CA LYS A 123 -8.45 34.48 7.89
C LYS A 123 -9.38 33.65 7.00
N GLY A 124 -9.97 32.58 7.51
CA GLY A 124 -10.80 31.67 6.69
C GLY A 124 -9.98 31.02 5.57
N GLN A 125 -10.57 30.78 4.40
CA GLN A 125 -9.84 30.25 3.24
C GLN A 125 -8.97 31.34 2.59
N SER A 126 -7.67 31.08 2.46
CA SER A 126 -6.71 32.05 1.91
C SER A 126 -5.69 31.39 0.97
N ARG A 127 -5.09 32.19 0.08
CA ARG A 127 -3.98 31.75 -0.78
C ARG A 127 -2.75 31.29 0.02
N ALA A 128 -2.61 31.77 1.26
CA ALA A 128 -1.55 31.31 2.17
C ALA A 128 -1.81 29.86 2.62
N ILE A 129 -3.05 29.50 2.94
CA ILE A 129 -3.44 28.13 3.30
C ILE A 129 -3.22 27.17 2.14
N GLU A 130 -3.54 27.57 0.90
CA GLU A 130 -3.28 26.73 -0.28
C GLU A 130 -1.78 26.43 -0.43
N ARG A 131 -0.91 27.43 -0.19
CA ARG A 131 0.55 27.24 -0.20
C ARG A 131 1.03 26.30 0.90
N LEU A 132 0.48 26.43 2.11
CA LEU A 132 0.82 25.54 3.23
C LEU A 132 0.36 24.10 2.96
N LYS A 133 -0.87 23.91 2.47
CA LYS A 133 -1.40 22.60 2.06
C LYS A 133 -0.51 21.93 1.00
N LYS A 134 -0.03 22.70 0.03
CA LYS A 134 0.90 22.18 -0.99
C LYS A 134 2.23 21.71 -0.38
N LYS A 135 2.83 22.50 0.52
CA LYS A 135 4.07 22.10 1.22
C LYS A 135 3.86 20.86 2.10
N MET A 136 2.70 20.77 2.76
CA MET A 136 2.34 19.61 3.58
C MET A 136 2.22 18.36 2.71
N PHE A 137 1.48 18.43 1.60
CA PHE A 137 1.37 17.34 0.63
C PHE A 137 2.73 16.88 0.11
N GLU A 138 3.67 17.80 -0.16
CA GLU A 138 5.02 17.44 -0.61
C GLU A 138 5.79 16.63 0.46
N ASN A 139 5.70 17.00 1.74
CA ASN A 139 6.33 16.24 2.82
C ASN A 139 5.63 14.89 3.06
N GLU A 140 4.30 14.83 3.04
CA GLU A 140 3.55 13.57 3.16
C GLU A 140 3.85 12.61 2.01
N PHE A 141 3.98 13.14 0.79
CA PHE A 141 4.35 12.34 -0.37
C PHE A 141 5.76 11.75 -0.24
N LEU A 142 6.72 12.53 0.28
CA LEU A 142 8.07 12.03 0.55
C LEU A 142 8.07 10.98 1.67
N LEU A 143 7.29 11.19 2.72
CA LEU A 143 7.12 10.21 3.79
C LEU A 143 6.57 8.89 3.23
N LEU A 144 5.45 8.94 2.49
CA LEU A 144 4.84 7.78 1.82
C LEU A 144 5.82 7.04 0.90
N LEU A 145 6.69 7.77 0.21
CA LEU A 145 7.64 7.16 -0.72
C LEU A 145 8.79 6.44 0.02
N ASN A 146 9.23 6.98 1.15
CA ASN A 146 10.47 6.53 1.81
C ASN A 146 10.26 5.66 3.04
N SER A 147 9.08 5.72 3.66
CA SER A 147 8.79 4.98 4.88
C SER A 147 8.51 3.48 4.71
N PRO A 148 7.99 2.96 3.56
CA PRO A 148 7.82 1.52 3.38
C PRO A 148 9.17 0.80 3.32
N THR A 149 9.28 -0.34 4.00
CA THR A 149 10.52 -1.13 4.10
C THR A 149 10.32 -2.62 3.87
N ILE A 150 9.08 -3.12 3.88
CA ILE A 150 8.80 -4.55 3.79
C ILE A 150 8.91 -5.00 2.32
N PRO A 151 9.89 -5.85 1.95
CA PRO A 151 10.08 -6.23 0.56
C PRO A 151 9.00 -7.19 0.08
N PHE A 152 8.46 -6.89 -1.10
CA PHE A 152 7.54 -7.72 -1.86
C PHE A 152 8.05 -7.88 -3.29
N ARG A 153 8.62 -9.05 -3.58
CA ARG A 153 9.18 -9.38 -4.89
C ARG A 153 8.23 -10.24 -5.68
N ILE A 154 8.14 -9.94 -6.96
CA ILE A 154 7.42 -10.74 -7.96
C ILE A 154 8.29 -10.89 -9.20
N HIS A 155 8.24 -12.07 -9.80
CA HIS A 155 8.95 -12.40 -11.03
C HIS A 155 7.94 -12.62 -12.15
N ASN A 156 8.35 -12.26 -13.36
CA ASN A 156 7.74 -12.73 -14.58
C ASN A 156 8.59 -13.91 -15.10
N ARG A 157 7.94 -14.98 -15.57
CA ARG A 157 8.61 -16.15 -16.19
C ARG A 157 9.56 -15.78 -17.34
N ASN A 158 9.42 -14.61 -17.94
CA ASN A 158 10.38 -14.07 -18.92
C ASN A 158 11.71 -13.58 -18.31
N GLY A 159 11.94 -13.76 -17.01
CA GLY A 159 13.17 -13.41 -16.30
C GLY A 159 13.18 -12.00 -15.69
N LYS A 160 12.16 -11.17 -15.91
CA LYS A 160 12.06 -9.86 -15.26
C LYS A 160 11.63 -9.99 -13.80
N SER A 161 12.23 -9.16 -12.95
CA SER A 161 11.93 -9.08 -11.51
C SER A 161 11.48 -7.67 -11.15
N TYR A 162 10.51 -7.58 -10.24
CA TYR A 162 9.99 -6.32 -9.72
C TYR A 162 9.98 -6.37 -8.20
N LEU A 163 10.46 -5.30 -7.57
CA LEU A 163 10.51 -5.14 -6.12
C LEU A 163 9.62 -3.97 -5.71
N PHE A 164 8.68 -4.27 -4.82
CA PHE A 164 7.93 -3.25 -4.09
C PHE A 164 8.35 -3.23 -2.63
N LEU A 165 8.19 -2.06 -2.00
CA LEU A 165 8.28 -1.88 -0.56
C LEU A 165 6.88 -1.56 -0.04
N LEU A 166 6.43 -2.38 0.90
CA LEU A 166 5.12 -2.30 1.53
C LEU A 166 5.26 -1.78 2.95
N SER A 167 4.15 -1.28 3.48
CA SER A 167 4.12 -0.63 4.79
C SER A 167 4.13 -1.65 5.93
N SER A 168 3.58 -2.85 5.70
CA SER A 168 3.51 -3.90 6.72
C SER A 168 3.53 -5.32 6.14
N ASP A 169 3.81 -6.29 7.01
CA ASP A 169 3.67 -7.71 6.70
C ASP A 169 2.23 -8.09 6.36
N TYR A 170 1.26 -7.44 7.00
CA TYR A 170 -0.16 -7.62 6.72
C TYR A 170 -0.48 -7.22 5.27
N GLU A 171 -0.08 -6.01 4.84
CA GLU A 171 -0.27 -5.55 3.47
C GLU A 171 0.38 -6.52 2.47
N ARG A 172 1.57 -7.04 2.80
CA ARG A 172 2.26 -8.03 1.98
C ARG A 172 1.50 -9.34 1.85
N SER A 173 0.93 -9.86 2.94
CA SER A 173 0.11 -11.07 2.92
C SER A 173 -1.14 -10.86 2.07
N GLU A 174 -1.82 -9.73 2.28
CA GLU A 174 -3.02 -9.34 1.53
C GLU A 174 -2.80 -9.34 0.01
N TRP A 175 -1.72 -8.70 -0.47
CA TRP A 175 -1.38 -8.71 -1.89
C TRP A 175 -1.01 -10.11 -2.40
N ARG A 176 -0.23 -10.86 -1.63
CA ARG A 176 0.19 -12.23 -1.99
C ARG A 176 -1.03 -13.16 -2.11
N GLU A 177 -1.89 -13.17 -1.10
CA GLU A 177 -3.08 -14.02 -1.05
C GLU A 177 -4.07 -13.68 -2.15
N ALA A 178 -4.30 -12.39 -2.44
CA ALA A 178 -5.18 -11.97 -3.52
C ALA A 178 -4.68 -12.48 -4.89
N ILE A 179 -3.37 -12.38 -5.15
CA ILE A 179 -2.75 -12.91 -6.38
C ILE A 179 -2.85 -14.43 -6.42
N GLN A 180 -2.43 -15.13 -5.36
CA GLN A 180 -2.45 -16.59 -5.31
C GLN A 180 -3.87 -17.17 -5.42
N LYS A 181 -4.87 -16.51 -4.85
CA LYS A 181 -6.29 -16.90 -4.98
C LYS A 181 -6.74 -16.90 -6.44
N LEU A 182 -6.28 -15.93 -7.24
CA LEU A 182 -6.58 -15.88 -8.67
C LEU A 182 -5.79 -16.92 -9.46
N GLN A 183 -4.52 -17.17 -9.10
CA GLN A 183 -3.68 -18.19 -9.74
C GLN A 183 -4.15 -19.63 -9.52
N LYS A 184 -5.03 -19.89 -8.54
CA LYS A 184 -5.70 -21.21 -8.39
C LYS A 184 -6.67 -21.52 -9.52
N LYS A 185 -7.09 -20.53 -10.29
CA LYS A 185 -7.87 -20.72 -11.51
C LYS A 185 -6.92 -21.18 -12.62
N ASP A 186 -7.40 -22.00 -13.56
CA ASP A 186 -6.61 -22.41 -14.72
C ASP A 186 -6.42 -21.22 -15.68
N LEU A 187 -5.39 -20.41 -15.40
CA LEU A 187 -5.09 -19.19 -16.14
C LEU A 187 -4.15 -19.51 -17.30
N GLN A 188 -4.50 -19.01 -18.48
CA GLN A 188 -3.65 -19.10 -19.67
C GLN A 188 -2.68 -17.92 -19.72
N ALA A 189 -1.47 -18.18 -20.21
CA ALA A 189 -0.51 -17.12 -20.53
C ALA A 189 -1.00 -16.33 -21.77
N PHE A 190 -0.71 -15.03 -21.81
CA PHE A 190 -1.10 -14.17 -22.93
C PHE A 190 -0.20 -12.94 -23.04
N VAL A 191 -0.30 -12.25 -24.17
CA VAL A 191 0.35 -10.96 -24.40
C VAL A 191 -0.72 -9.95 -24.83
N LEU A 192 -0.82 -8.84 -24.11
CA LEU A 192 -1.67 -7.72 -24.50
C LEU A 192 -0.99 -6.94 -25.63
N SER A 193 -1.73 -6.71 -26.71
CA SER A 193 -1.35 -5.74 -27.74
C SER A 193 -1.34 -4.31 -27.16
N SER A 194 -0.68 -3.39 -27.86
CA SER A 194 -0.64 -1.97 -27.47
C SER A 194 -2.05 -1.37 -27.29
N VAL A 195 -2.99 -1.74 -28.16
CA VAL A 195 -4.39 -1.28 -28.10
C VAL A 195 -5.11 -1.83 -26.88
N GLU A 196 -4.99 -3.14 -26.61
CA GLU A 196 -5.59 -3.76 -25.42
C GLU A 196 -5.04 -3.15 -24.13
N LEU A 197 -3.72 -2.91 -24.09
CA LEU A 197 -3.06 -2.29 -22.95
C LEU A 197 -3.50 -0.83 -22.75
N GLN A 198 -3.67 -0.07 -23.83
CA GLN A 198 -4.18 1.30 -23.76
C GLN A 198 -5.62 1.35 -23.25
N VAL A 199 -6.49 0.44 -23.71
CA VAL A 199 -7.87 0.32 -23.22
C VAL A 199 -7.88 -0.04 -21.73
N LEU A 200 -7.15 -1.08 -21.33
CA LEU A 200 -7.07 -1.52 -19.94
C LEU A 200 -6.55 -0.39 -19.02
N THR A 201 -5.46 0.26 -19.42
CA THR A 201 -4.84 1.37 -18.66
C THR A 201 -5.77 2.59 -18.61
N GLY A 202 -6.48 2.88 -19.70
CA GLY A 202 -7.46 3.98 -19.77
C GLY A 202 -8.66 3.77 -18.85
N SER A 203 -9.10 2.52 -18.68
CA SER A 203 -10.20 2.18 -17.78
C SER A 203 -9.83 2.24 -16.29
N CYS A 204 -8.54 2.10 -15.93
CA CYS A 204 -8.08 2.09 -14.54
C CYS A 204 -8.53 3.31 -13.72
N PHE A 205 -8.60 4.50 -14.34
CA PHE A 205 -9.07 5.71 -13.65
C PHE A 205 -10.51 5.60 -13.14
N LYS A 206 -11.39 4.94 -13.91
CA LYS A 206 -12.79 4.74 -13.55
C LYS A 206 -13.00 3.53 -12.64
N LEU A 207 -12.14 2.52 -12.77
CA LEU A 207 -12.28 1.25 -12.06
C LEU A 207 -11.68 1.25 -10.66
N ARG A 208 -10.65 2.06 -10.42
CA ARG A 208 -9.92 2.10 -9.15
C ARG A 208 -10.86 2.27 -7.97
N THR A 209 -10.53 1.59 -6.88
CA THR A 209 -11.19 1.81 -5.60
C THR A 209 -10.38 2.77 -4.73
N VAL A 210 -9.07 2.85 -4.93
CA VAL A 210 -8.19 3.83 -4.30
C VAL A 210 -8.09 5.06 -5.19
N HIS A 211 -8.90 6.07 -4.89
CA HIS A 211 -9.07 7.23 -5.75
C HIS A 211 -7.93 8.25 -5.65
N ASN A 212 -7.39 8.40 -4.44
CA ASN A 212 -6.39 9.40 -4.10
C ASN A 212 -5.14 8.72 -3.54
N ILE A 213 -4.00 9.41 -3.67
CA ILE A 213 -2.78 9.01 -2.98
C ILE A 213 -3.07 9.04 -1.46
N PRO A 214 -2.68 8.01 -0.68
CA PRO A 214 -3.00 7.90 0.74
C PRO A 214 -2.14 8.87 1.57
N VAL A 215 -2.51 10.15 1.56
CA VAL A 215 -1.91 11.22 2.37
C VAL A 215 -3.02 11.98 3.10
N THR A 216 -2.75 12.49 4.30
CA THR A 216 -3.80 13.14 5.10
C THR A 216 -4.27 14.47 4.53
N SER A 217 -3.45 15.14 3.71
CA SER A 217 -3.88 16.33 2.93
C SER A 217 -5.04 16.08 1.97
N ASN A 218 -5.32 14.83 1.58
CA ASN A 218 -6.44 14.46 0.71
C ASN A 218 -7.73 14.12 1.48
N LYS A 219 -7.67 14.03 2.81
CA LYS A 219 -8.85 13.75 3.63
C LYS A 219 -9.59 15.05 3.94
N ASP A 220 -10.91 14.97 4.00
CA ASP A 220 -11.76 16.12 4.34
C ASP A 220 -11.51 16.57 5.79
N ASP A 221 -11.62 17.87 6.03
CA ASP A 221 -11.27 18.53 7.31
C ASP A 221 -12.17 18.10 8.50
N ASP A 222 -13.23 17.30 8.25
CA ASP A 222 -14.18 16.78 9.25
C ASP A 222 -13.72 15.45 9.90
N GLU A 223 -12.60 14.86 9.48
CA GLU A 223 -12.06 13.67 10.13
C GLU A 223 -11.50 14.05 11.52
N SER A 224 -11.99 13.38 12.58
CA SER A 224 -11.57 13.64 13.95
C SER A 224 -10.05 13.57 14.07
N PRO A 225 -9.39 14.53 14.74
CA PRO A 225 -7.96 14.44 14.97
C PRO A 225 -7.67 13.11 15.67
N GLY A 226 -6.86 12.25 15.04
CA GLY A 226 -6.47 10.97 15.62
C GLY A 226 -5.94 11.14 17.04
N LEU A 227 -6.04 10.08 17.84
CA LEU A 227 -5.57 10.11 19.22
C LEU A 227 -4.04 10.23 19.25
N TYR A 228 -3.54 11.06 20.17
CA TYR A 228 -2.11 11.27 20.41
C TYR A 228 -1.82 11.11 21.90
N GLY A 229 -0.67 10.51 22.23
CA GLY A 229 -0.25 10.21 23.58
C GLY A 229 0.31 8.79 23.68
N PHE A 230 0.50 8.32 24.91
CA PHE A 230 1.04 6.99 25.15
C PHE A 230 -0.08 5.95 25.19
N LEU A 231 0.09 4.89 24.42
CA LEU A 231 -0.74 3.70 24.43
C LEU A 231 -0.01 2.57 25.15
N HIS A 232 -0.52 2.18 26.31
CA HIS A 232 -0.07 0.99 27.01
C HIS A 232 -0.82 -0.24 26.48
N VAL A 233 -0.09 -1.21 25.97
CA VAL A 233 -0.63 -2.43 25.38
C VAL A 233 -0.05 -3.65 26.09
N ILE A 234 -0.93 -4.57 26.52
CA ILE A 234 -0.52 -5.87 27.03
C ILE A 234 -0.99 -6.95 26.05
N VAL A 235 -0.03 -7.68 25.49
CA VAL A 235 -0.31 -8.83 24.62
C VAL A 235 -0.27 -10.08 25.48
N HIS A 236 -1.44 -10.57 25.89
CA HIS A 236 -1.55 -11.75 26.74
C HIS A 236 -1.26 -13.05 25.99
N SER A 237 -2.18 -13.46 25.13
CA SER A 237 -2.13 -14.77 24.47
C SER A 237 -2.99 -14.82 23.21
N ALA A 238 -2.76 -15.82 22.38
CA ALA A 238 -3.65 -16.17 21.27
C ALA A 238 -4.04 -17.64 21.35
N LYS A 239 -5.23 -17.99 20.85
CA LYS A 239 -5.79 -19.34 20.92
C LYS A 239 -6.62 -19.66 19.68
N GLY A 240 -6.87 -20.93 19.43
CA GLY A 240 -7.73 -21.40 18.33
C GLY A 240 -7.01 -21.74 17.03
N PHE A 241 -5.68 -21.82 17.03
CA PHE A 241 -4.91 -22.30 15.88
C PHE A 241 -5.09 -23.81 15.72
N LYS A 242 -5.42 -24.26 14.51
CA LYS A 242 -5.60 -25.69 14.19
C LYS A 242 -4.28 -26.44 13.98
N GLN A 243 -3.20 -25.71 13.72
CA GLN A 243 -1.88 -26.25 13.44
C GLN A 243 -0.85 -25.42 14.21
N SER A 244 0.19 -26.08 14.72
CA SER A 244 1.31 -25.42 15.37
C SER A 244 2.07 -24.53 14.40
N ALA A 245 2.50 -23.36 14.86
CA ALA A 245 3.27 -22.41 14.07
C ALA A 245 4.24 -21.60 14.94
N ASN A 246 5.13 -20.86 14.28
CA ASN A 246 5.95 -19.82 14.90
C ASN A 246 5.14 -18.53 14.99
N LEU A 247 4.67 -18.18 16.19
CA LEU A 247 3.70 -17.12 16.41
C LEU A 247 4.32 -15.93 17.14
N TYR A 248 3.97 -14.73 16.67
CA TYR A 248 4.28 -13.45 17.30
C TYR A 248 3.19 -12.42 16.97
N CYS A 249 3.13 -11.35 17.73
CA CYS A 249 2.31 -10.18 17.43
C CYS A 249 3.21 -8.98 17.11
N THR A 250 2.81 -8.19 16.13
CA THR A 250 3.40 -6.88 15.83
C THR A 250 2.34 -5.83 16.11
N LEU A 251 2.73 -4.76 16.82
CA LEU A 251 1.90 -3.60 17.06
C LEU A 251 2.33 -2.50 16.09
N GLU A 252 1.39 -2.07 15.25
CA GLU A 252 1.59 -1.03 14.26
C GLU A 252 0.67 0.14 14.55
N VAL A 253 1.18 1.37 14.44
CA VAL A 253 0.40 2.60 14.64
C VAL A 253 0.33 3.40 13.37
N ASP A 254 -0.82 4.01 13.11
CA ASP A 254 -1.00 4.97 12.03
C ASP A 254 -0.37 6.32 12.40
N SER A 255 0.58 6.75 11.58
CA SER A 255 1.19 8.07 11.60
C SER A 255 1.02 8.73 10.22
N PHE A 256 -0.12 9.40 10.02
CA PHE A 256 -0.48 10.13 8.79
C PHE A 256 -0.82 9.26 7.57
N GLY A 257 -1.55 8.16 7.77
CA GLY A 257 -1.87 7.16 6.74
C GLY A 257 -0.74 6.18 6.46
N TYR A 258 0.30 6.19 7.31
CA TYR A 258 1.47 5.32 7.24
C TYR A 258 1.58 4.52 8.53
N PHE A 259 1.63 3.20 8.41
CA PHE A 259 1.75 2.30 9.55
C PHE A 259 3.22 2.10 9.92
N VAL A 260 3.56 2.41 11.18
CA VAL A 260 4.88 2.17 11.76
C VAL A 260 4.78 0.98 12.71
N SER A 261 5.61 -0.04 12.51
CA SER A 261 5.81 -1.06 13.53
C SER A 261 6.52 -0.45 14.74
N LYS A 262 5.85 -0.46 15.89
CA LYS A 262 6.33 0.13 17.15
C LYS A 262 6.80 -0.91 18.15
N ALA A 263 6.20 -2.09 18.11
CA ALA A 263 6.56 -3.18 19.00
C ALA A 263 6.31 -4.53 18.34
N LYS A 264 7.05 -5.54 18.81
CA LYS A 264 6.91 -6.93 18.40
C LYS A 264 7.14 -7.82 19.61
N THR A 265 6.25 -8.77 19.82
CA THR A 265 6.41 -9.76 20.90
C THR A 265 7.52 -10.76 20.60
N ARG A 266 7.98 -11.50 21.61
CA ARG A 266 8.82 -12.67 21.36
C ARG A 266 8.11 -13.68 20.46
N VAL A 267 8.89 -14.44 19.70
CA VAL A 267 8.37 -15.52 18.87
C VAL A 267 8.25 -16.78 19.71
N PHE A 268 7.03 -17.30 19.86
CA PHE A 268 6.83 -18.66 20.37
C PHE A 268 6.87 -19.63 19.21
N ARG A 269 7.64 -20.71 19.34
CA ARG A 269 7.81 -21.71 18.29
C ARG A 269 6.88 -22.90 18.51
N ASP A 270 6.44 -23.49 17.41
CA ASP A 270 5.71 -24.75 17.34
C ASP A 270 4.53 -24.89 18.32
N THR A 271 3.77 -23.80 18.51
CA THR A 271 2.63 -23.76 19.44
C THR A 271 1.33 -23.39 18.75
N THR A 272 0.21 -23.84 19.32
CA THR A 272 -1.15 -23.42 18.96
C THR A 272 -1.75 -22.45 19.99
N GLU A 273 -1.06 -22.21 21.11
CA GLU A 273 -1.54 -21.41 22.23
C GLU A 273 -0.40 -20.58 22.86
N PRO A 274 0.16 -19.59 22.14
CA PRO A 274 1.21 -18.74 22.67
C PRO A 274 0.70 -17.87 23.81
N LYS A 275 1.52 -17.72 24.87
CA LYS A 275 1.29 -16.81 25.99
C LYS A 275 2.48 -15.86 26.10
N TRP A 276 2.31 -14.66 25.58
CA TRP A 276 3.34 -13.63 25.59
C TRP A 276 3.39 -12.94 26.95
N ASP A 277 2.23 -12.47 27.44
CA ASP A 277 2.11 -11.63 28.64
C ASP A 277 3.17 -10.50 28.64
N GLU A 278 3.32 -9.88 27.47
CA GLU A 278 4.30 -8.82 27.21
C GLU A 278 3.60 -7.46 27.20
N GLU A 279 4.20 -6.49 27.88
CA GLU A 279 3.72 -5.12 27.98
C GLU A 279 4.55 -4.19 27.10
N PHE A 280 3.88 -3.26 26.43
CA PHE A 280 4.49 -2.26 25.57
C PHE A 280 3.90 -0.90 25.89
N GLU A 281 4.74 0.13 25.84
CA GLU A 281 4.33 1.52 25.81
C GLU A 281 4.66 2.07 24.42
N ILE A 282 3.66 2.62 23.75
CA ILE A 282 3.78 3.12 22.38
C ILE A 282 3.42 4.60 22.36
N GLU A 283 4.33 5.43 21.86
CA GLU A 283 4.09 6.84 21.51
C GLU A 283 3.56 7.00 20.08
#